data_AF-A0AAW9BBQ4-F1
#
_entry.id   AF-A0AAW9BBQ4-F1
#
_cell.length_a   1.000
_cell.length_b   1.000
_cell.length_c   1.000
_cell.angle_alpha   90.00
_cell.angle_beta   90.00
_cell.angle_gamma   90.00
#
_symmetry.space_group_name_H-M   'P 1'
#
loop_
_entity.id
_entity.type
_entity.pdbx_description
1 polymer ?
#
loop_
_entity_poly.entity_id
_entity_poly.type
_entity_poly.pdbx_seq_one_letter_code
_entity_poly.pdbx_strand_id
1 'polypeptide(L)' 'MEDHSSSIAVHKLDGDLLLRTAEIGDADMIAAYFQSNRDYLKPFEPKREEAFFSVNGWLQKLIKLNELHRMGLGYYC' A
#
# COMPACT_ATOMS: atom_id res chain seq x y z
N MET A 1 10.32 12.87 -16.68
CA MET A 1 9.54 11.68 -16.33
C MET A 1 10.47 10.49 -16.45
N GLU A 2 10.89 9.94 -15.32
CA GLU A 2 11.73 8.74 -15.26
C GLU A 2 10.82 7.57 -14.90
N ASP A 3 10.84 6.53 -15.73
CA ASP A 3 9.99 5.35 -15.58
C ASP A 3 10.87 4.09 -15.54
N HIS A 4 10.86 3.42 -14.40
CA HIS A 4 11.57 2.17 -14.14
C HIS A 4 10.60 1.02 -13.84
N SER A 5 9.35 1.16 -14.29
CA SER A 5 8.33 0.14 -14.09
C SER A 5 8.64 -1.15 -14.86
N SER A 6 8.25 -2.28 -14.29
CA SER A 6 8.27 -3.60 -14.91
C SER A 6 6.85 -4.12 -15.12
N SER A 7 6.69 -5.31 -15.69
CA SER A 7 5.38 -5.96 -15.81
C SER A 7 4.72 -6.28 -14.45
N ILE A 8 5.48 -6.22 -13.35
CA ILE A 8 5.03 -6.64 -12.02
C ILE A 8 5.12 -5.50 -10.99
N ALA A 9 5.99 -4.50 -11.18
CA ALA A 9 6.17 -3.41 -10.22
C ALA A 9 6.15 -2.05 -10.92
N VAL A 10 5.58 -1.05 -10.25
CA VAL A 10 5.56 0.34 -10.72
C VAL A 10 6.67 1.11 -10.01
N HIS A 11 7.39 1.96 -10.75
CA HIS A 11 8.30 2.95 -10.19
C HIS A 11 8.45 4.13 -11.16
N LYS A 12 7.76 5.23 -10.87
CA LYS A 12 7.64 6.38 -11.76
C LYS A 12 7.76 7.69 -11.00
N LEU A 13 8.64 8.58 -11.48
CA LEU A 13 8.82 9.93 -10.95
C LEU A 13 8.19 10.96 -11.90
N ASP A 14 7.28 11.77 -11.36
CA ASP A 14 6.65 12.90 -12.04
C ASP A 14 6.77 14.17 -11.19
N GLY A 15 7.75 15.02 -11.53
CA GLY A 15 8.15 16.14 -10.68
C GLY A 15 8.60 15.64 -9.30
N ASP A 16 7.91 16.10 -8.26
CA ASP A 16 8.19 15.72 -6.86
C ASP A 16 7.35 14.52 -6.38
N LEU A 17 6.57 13.90 -7.28
CA LEU A 17 5.70 12.76 -6.98
C LEU A 17 6.35 11.45 -7.42
N LEU A 18 6.66 10.59 -6.46
CA LEU A 18 7.09 9.21 -6.70
C LEU A 18 5.89 8.26 -6.57
N LEU A 19 5.47 7.68 -7.68
CA LEU A 19 4.53 6.56 -7.70
C LEU A 19 5.32 5.26 -7.75
N ARG A 20 5.23 4.44 -6.71
CA ARG A 20 5.85 3.11 -6.68
C ARG A 20 4.98 2.06 -6.02
N THR A 21 5.25 0.78 -6.33
CA THR A 21 4.65 -0.33 -5.59
C THR A 21 5.00 -0.25 -4.11
N ALA A 22 4.03 -0.51 -3.23
CA ALA A 22 4.24 -0.52 -1.79
C ALA A 22 5.17 -1.67 -1.37
N GLU A 23 6.09 -1.37 -0.45
CA GLU A 23 7.04 -2.29 0.13
C GLU A 23 6.72 -2.52 1.62
N ILE A 24 7.28 -3.57 2.21
CA ILE A 24 7.03 -3.91 3.63
C ILE A 24 7.42 -2.76 4.56
N GLY A 25 8.49 -2.00 4.23
CA GLY A 25 8.94 -0.84 4.99
C GLY A 25 7.96 0.34 5.00
N ASP A 26 6.93 0.33 4.15
CA ASP A 26 5.94 1.41 4.08
C ASP A 26 4.82 1.29 5.13
N ALA A 27 4.82 0.22 5.94
CA ALA A 27 3.74 -0.06 6.88
C ALA A 27 3.41 1.11 7.80
N ASP A 28 4.43 1.78 8.35
CA ASP A 28 4.27 2.96 9.20
C ASP A 28 3.61 4.13 8.46
N MET A 29 4.10 4.44 7.25
CA MET A 29 3.59 5.54 6.42
C MET A 29 2.13 5.31 6.01
N ILE A 30 1.80 4.08 5.59
CA ILE A 30 0.44 3.74 5.16
C ILE A 30 -0.52 3.77 6.36
N ALA A 31 -0.12 3.22 7.51
CA ALA A 31 -0.94 3.27 8.72
C ALA A 31 -1.21 4.73 9.14
N ALA A 32 -0.17 5.57 9.17
CA ALA A 32 -0.30 6.99 9.50
C ALA A 32 -1.22 7.74 8.52
N TYR A 33 -1.14 7.44 7.21
CA TYR A 33 -2.04 8.00 6.20
C TYR A 33 -3.52 7.67 6.50
N PHE A 34 -3.84 6.40 6.74
CA PHE A 34 -5.23 6.00 7.00
C PHE A 34 -5.75 6.47 8.37
N GLN A 35 -4.88 6.59 9.37
CA GLN A 35 -5.23 7.19 10.66
C GLN A 35 -5.56 8.67 10.50
N SER A 36 -4.70 9.44 9.83
CA SER A 36 -4.85 10.89 9.66
C SER A 36 -6.08 11.26 8.83
N ASN A 37 -6.48 10.40 7.89
CA ASN A 37 -7.60 10.63 6.98
C ASN A 37 -8.87 9.85 7.36
N ARG A 38 -8.90 9.20 8.53
CA ARG A 38 -9.95 8.24 8.92
C ARG A 38 -11.36 8.81 8.81
N ASP A 39 -11.58 10.00 9.38
CA ASP A 39 -12.90 10.63 9.39
C ASP A 39 -13.33 11.10 8.01
N TYR A 40 -12.37 11.58 7.22
CA TYR A 40 -12.62 12.00 5.84
C TYR A 40 -12.97 10.82 4.92
N LEU A 41 -12.30 9.68 5.07
CA LEU A 41 -12.52 8.50 4.22
C LEU A 41 -13.75 7.67 4.60
N LYS A 42 -14.20 7.76 5.86
CA LYS A 42 -15.32 6.98 6.41
C LYS A 42 -16.61 6.95 5.57
N PRO A 43 -17.10 8.04 4.97
CA PRO A 43 -18.31 8.00 4.14
C PRO A 43 -18.06 7.43 2.73
N PHE A 44 -16.81 7.34 2.27
CA PHE A 44 -16.45 6.94 0.90
C PHE A 44 -15.97 5.49 0.79
N GLU A 45 -15.50 4.90 1.89
CA GLU A 45 -14.98 3.54 1.93
C GLU A 45 -15.84 2.59 2.78
N PRO A 46 -15.79 1.27 2.50
CA PRO A 46 -16.36 0.27 3.40
C PRO A 46 -15.77 0.34 4.80
N LYS A 47 -16.56 -0.10 5.80
CA LYS A 47 -16.10 -0.16 7.18
C LYS A 47 -14.87 -1.08 7.31
N ARG A 48 -13.77 -0.54 7.83
CA ARG A 48 -12.52 -1.26 8.12
C ARG A 48 -12.46 -1.68 9.60
N GLU A 49 -11.75 -2.76 9.87
CA GLU A 49 -11.41 -3.19 11.23
C GLU A 49 -10.28 -2.31 11.82
N GLU A 50 -10.17 -2.23 13.15
CA GLU A 50 -9.12 -1.41 13.80
C GLU A 50 -7.70 -1.84 13.40
N ALA A 51 -7.48 -3.14 13.12
CA ALA A 51 -6.19 -3.64 12.66
C ALA A 51 -5.70 -2.96 11.37
N PHE A 52 -6.62 -2.50 10.51
CA PHE A 52 -6.31 -1.76 9.28
C PHE A 52 -5.66 -0.40 9.55
N PHE A 53 -5.90 0.18 10.72
CA PHE A 53 -5.29 1.44 11.13
C PHE A 53 -4.03 1.21 11.97
N SER A 54 -3.50 -0.01 12.05
CA SER A 54 -2.31 -0.32 12.83
C SER A 54 -1.12 -0.65 11.94
N VAL A 55 0.08 -0.28 12.39
CA VAL A 55 1.34 -0.63 11.72
C VAL A 55 1.47 -2.15 11.59
N ASN A 56 1.21 -2.89 12.67
CA ASN A 56 1.32 -4.36 12.66
C ASN A 56 0.36 -5.00 11.65
N GLY A 57 -0.86 -4.50 11.51
CA GLY A 57 -1.81 -4.97 10.51
C GLY A 57 -1.30 -4.74 9.07
N TRP A 58 -0.70 -3.57 8.81
CA TRP A 58 -0.08 -3.29 7.51
C TRP A 58 1.18 -4.12 7.26
N LEU A 59 2.04 -4.34 8.25
CA LEU A 59 3.21 -5.22 8.13
C LEU A 59 2.79 -6.62 7.68
N GLN A 60 1.82 -7.23 8.38
CA GLN A 60 1.32 -8.55 8.01
C GLN A 60 0.72 -8.58 6.60
N LYS A 61 -0.06 -7.54 6.25
CA LYS A 61 -0.68 -7.43 4.93
C LYS A 61 0.36 -7.27 3.82
N LEU A 62 1.37 -6.42 4.01
CA LEU A 62 2.43 -6.15 3.04
C LEU A 62 3.35 -7.36 2.87
N ILE A 63 3.68 -8.09 3.94
CA ILE A 63 4.40 -9.36 3.84
C ILE A 63 3.61 -10.34 2.98
N LYS A 64 2.32 -10.52 3.25
CA LYS A 64 1.46 -11.42 2.47
C LYS A 64 1.38 -10.99 0.99
N LEU A 65 1.23 -9.69 0.73
CA LEU A 65 1.20 -9.15 -0.63
C LEU A 65 2.54 -9.38 -1.35
N ASN A 66 3.66 -9.16 -0.68
CA ASN A 66 4.99 -9.38 -1.24
C ASN A 66 5.21 -10.87 -1.59
N GLU A 67 4.82 -11.79 -0.70
CA GLU A 67 4.90 -13.23 -0.96
C GLU A 67 4.00 -13.66 -2.14
N LEU A 68 2.75 -13.20 -2.18
CA LEU A 68 1.85 -13.46 -3.32
C LEU A 68 2.42 -12.92 -4.63
N HIS A 69 3.05 -11.74 -4.57
CA HIS A 69 3.72 -11.13 -5.70
C HIS A 69 4.88 -11.98 -6.21
N ARG A 70 5.75 -12.47 -5.31
CA ARG A 70 6.88 -13.36 -5.63
C ARG A 70 6.44 -14.69 -6.24
N MET A 71 5.27 -15.19 -5.85
CA MET A 71 4.70 -16.44 -6.37
C MET A 71 3.98 -16.29 -7.72
N GLY A 72 3.87 -15.08 -8.27
CA GLY A 72 3.10 -14.82 -9.50
C GLY A 72 1.58 -14.99 -9.31
N LEU A 73 1.11 -14.98 -8.06
CA LEU A 73 -0.29 -15.20 -7.66
C LEU A 73 -0.96 -13.92 -7.15
N GLY A 74 -0.41 -12.75 -7.50
CA GLY A 74 -0.93 -11.44 -7.10
C GLY A 74 -2.25 -11.10 -7.79
N TYR A 75 -3.33 -11.83 -7.47
CA TYR A 75 -4.69 -11.40 -7.76
C TYR A 75 -5.21 -10.59 -6.57
N TYR A 76 -5.46 -9.31 -6.81
CA TYR A 76 -6.12 -8.41 -5.87
C TYR A 76 -7.64 -8.65 -5.98
N CYS A 77 -8.25 -9.14 -4.90
CA CYS A 77 -9.72 -9.17 -4.71
C CYS A 77 -10.07 -8.32 -3.49
#